data_AF-A0A844AU84-F1
#
_entry.id   AF-A0A844AU84-F1
#
_cell.length_a   1.000
_cell.length_b   1.000
_cell.length_c   1.000
_cell.angle_alpha   90.00
_cell.angle_beta   90.00
_cell.angle_gamma   90.00
#
_symmetry.space_group_name_H-M   'P 1'
#
loop_
_entity.id
_entity.type
_entity.pdbx_description
1 polymer ?
#
loop_
_entity_poly.entity_id
_entity_poly.type
_entity_poly.pdbx_seq_one_letter_code
_entity_poly.pdbx_strand_id
1 'polypeptide(L)'
;MRQAKRPKSGALSKGSRGLYALSLIGALLSGILTVALVRYVRFHLTGEGEIGGPVAFLMDAGIAIVACLAIKEIFKLHDAEFKAAQGVGVFLMVMMMHNLAFWAPRMMSAAFSPAWVFQQQQDTVPNSIWIMVQYVEIGPKKPVTPEQTVPQVVYRN
;
A
#
# COMPACT_ATOMS: atom_id res chain seq x y z
N MET A 1 32.83 17.98 36.56
CA MET A 1 32.10 17.50 35.36
C MET A 1 31.94 15.99 35.45
N ARG A 2 30.73 15.48 35.76
CA ARG A 2 30.45 14.04 35.81
C ARG A 2 30.02 13.58 34.42
N GLN A 3 30.83 12.74 33.77
CA GLN A 3 30.43 12.05 32.55
C GLN A 3 29.26 11.10 32.87
N ALA A 4 28.11 11.32 32.24
CA ALA A 4 26.99 10.39 32.31
C ALA A 4 27.38 9.09 31.58
N LYS A 5 27.41 7.98 32.33
CA LYS A 5 27.58 6.63 31.77
C LYS A 5 26.48 6.38 30.73
N ARG A 6 26.88 6.22 29.46
CA ARG A 6 26.00 5.67 28.42
C ARG A 6 25.44 4.32 28.91
N PRO A 7 24.11 4.13 28.95
CA PRO A 7 23.56 2.83 29.28
C PRO A 7 24.02 1.81 28.23
N LYS A 8 24.58 0.69 28.72
CA LYS A 8 24.96 -0.46 27.89
C LYS A 8 23.73 -0.90 27.09
N SER A 9 23.90 -1.05 25.78
CA SER A 9 22.96 -1.69 24.86
C SER A 9 22.44 -2.99 25.48
N GLY A 10 21.30 -2.90 26.16
CA GLY A 10 20.69 -4.00 26.87
C GLY A 10 20.13 -4.97 25.85
N ALA A 11 20.64 -6.19 25.84
CA ALA A 11 20.05 -7.29 25.10
C ALA A 11 18.57 -7.38 25.49
N LEU A 12 17.69 -6.99 24.57
CA LEU A 12 16.24 -7.11 24.74
C LEU A 12 15.92 -8.56 25.13
N SER A 13 15.13 -8.74 26.20
CA SER A 13 14.69 -10.07 26.62
C SER A 13 13.85 -10.71 25.50
N LYS A 14 13.79 -12.03 25.45
CA LYS A 14 13.14 -12.77 24.35
C LYS A 14 11.67 -12.32 24.15
N GLY A 15 10.98 -11.92 25.21
CA GLY A 15 9.63 -11.37 25.17
C GLY A 15 9.54 -9.94 24.61
N SER A 16 10.51 -9.06 24.89
CA SER A 16 10.51 -7.71 24.33
C SER A 16 10.92 -7.68 22.85
N ARG A 17 11.67 -8.67 22.36
CA ARG A 17 11.97 -8.83 20.93
C ARG A 17 10.73 -9.16 20.09
N GLY A 18 9.85 -10.02 20.61
CA GLY A 18 8.63 -10.42 19.92
C GLY A 18 7.64 -9.25 19.76
N LEU A 19 7.40 -8.51 20.85
CA LEU A 19 6.55 -7.32 20.82
C LEU A 19 7.10 -6.25 19.89
N TYR A 20 8.42 -6.02 19.91
CA TYR A 20 9.06 -5.07 19.01
C TYR A 20 8.88 -5.44 17.53
N ALA A 21 9.10 -6.70 17.16
CA ALA A 21 8.87 -7.18 15.80
C ALA A 21 7.40 -7.03 15.38
N LEU A 22 6.47 -7.32 16.28
CA LEU A 22 5.04 -7.14 16.04
C LEU A 22 4.69 -5.66 15.81
N SER A 23 5.28 -4.74 16.58
CA SER A 23 5.10 -3.30 16.38
C SER A 23 5.63 -2.82 15.03
N LEU A 24 6.76 -3.37 14.55
CA LEU A 24 7.29 -3.06 13.20
C LEU A 24 6.34 -3.52 12.10
N ILE A 25 5.82 -4.75 12.19
CA ILE A 25 4.83 -5.28 11.25
C ILE A 25 3.56 -4.42 11.30
N GLY A 26 3.09 -4.05 12.49
CA GLY A 26 1.94 -3.16 12.67
C GLY A 26 2.15 -1.80 12.01
N ALA A 27 3.33 -1.20 12.16
CA ALA A 27 3.67 0.05 11.50
C ALA A 27 3.62 -0.08 9.97
N LEU A 28 4.21 -1.14 9.41
CA LEU A 28 4.16 -1.42 7.96
C LEU A 28 2.73 -1.59 7.45
N LEU A 29 1.93 -2.43 8.13
CA LEU A 29 0.53 -2.67 7.77
C LEU A 29 -0.31 -1.39 7.88
N SER A 30 -0.02 -0.51 8.86
CA SER A 30 -0.70 0.77 8.99
C SER A 30 -0.46 1.68 7.79
N GLY A 31 0.75 1.66 7.21
CA GLY A 31 1.06 2.42 5.99
C GLY A 31 0.29 1.89 4.78
N ILE A 32 0.25 0.56 4.61
CA ILE A 32 -0.53 -0.11 3.56
C ILE A 32 -2.01 0.27 3.66
N LEU A 33 -2.59 0.14 4.86
CA LEU A 33 -4.00 0.40 5.07
C LEU A 33 -4.36 1.87 4.86
N THR A 34 -3.47 2.78 5.24
CA THR A 34 -3.68 4.23 5.06
C THR A 34 -3.82 4.57 3.58
N VAL A 35 -2.95 4.06 2.72
CA VAL A 35 -3.04 4.28 1.26
C VAL A 35 -4.35 3.72 0.70
N ALA A 36 -4.70 2.50 1.09
CA ALA A 36 -5.95 1.87 0.64
C ALA A 36 -7.17 2.71 1.03
N LEU A 37 -7.20 3.21 2.26
CA LEU A 37 -8.30 4.03 2.78
C LEU A 37 -8.38 5.39 2.09
N VAL A 38 -7.25 6.07 1.90
CA VAL A 38 -7.18 7.34 1.16
C VAL A 38 -7.75 7.18 -0.24
N ARG A 39 -7.34 6.13 -0.96
CA ARG A 39 -7.82 5.86 -2.31
C ARG A 39 -9.29 5.48 -2.33
N TYR A 40 -9.75 4.70 -1.35
CA TYR A 40 -11.16 4.35 -1.19
C TYR A 40 -12.03 5.59 -0.97
N VAL A 41 -11.65 6.46 -0.02
CA VAL A 41 -12.35 7.70 0.28
C VAL A 41 -12.37 8.60 -0.95
N ARG A 42 -11.22 8.79 -1.61
CA ARG A 42 -11.12 9.59 -2.82
C ARG A 42 -12.08 9.08 -3.89
N PHE A 43 -11.99 7.79 -4.25
CA PHE A 43 -12.86 7.18 -5.27
C PHE A 43 -14.35 7.43 -5.01
N HIS A 44 -14.80 7.36 -3.76
CA HIS A 44 -16.21 7.60 -3.41
C HIS A 44 -16.60 9.08 -3.39
N LEU A 45 -15.65 10.01 -3.23
CA LEU A 45 -15.91 11.44 -3.26
C LEU A 45 -15.91 12.02 -4.68
N THR A 46 -15.10 11.46 -5.57
CA THR A 46 -14.88 11.98 -6.92
C THR A 46 -15.54 11.15 -8.03
N GLY A 47 -15.92 9.91 -7.73
CA GLY A 47 -16.54 8.98 -8.67
C GLY A 47 -15.57 8.26 -9.61
N GLU A 48 -16.13 7.47 -10.54
CA GLU A 48 -15.39 6.63 -11.49
C GLU A 48 -14.61 7.41 -12.56
N GLY A 49 -14.86 8.72 -12.71
CA GLY A 49 -14.28 9.57 -13.76
C GLY A 49 -12.94 10.23 -13.39
N GLU A 50 -12.18 9.65 -12.47
CA GLU A 50 -11.06 10.35 -11.86
C GLU A 50 -9.79 10.43 -12.70
N ILE A 51 -9.07 11.53 -12.45
CA ILE A 51 -7.66 11.80 -12.76
C ILE A 51 -6.89 10.47 -12.73
N GLY A 52 -6.69 9.88 -13.90
CA GLY A 52 -5.90 8.67 -14.05
C GLY A 52 -4.41 8.99 -14.03
N GLY A 53 -3.59 7.95 -13.85
CA GLY A 53 -2.15 8.06 -14.07
C GLY A 53 -1.36 8.78 -12.96
N PRO A 54 -0.20 9.38 -13.29
CA PRO A 54 0.80 9.79 -12.29
C PRO A 54 0.32 10.85 -11.29
N VAL A 55 -0.65 11.71 -11.66
CA VAL A 55 -1.12 12.81 -10.80
C VAL A 55 -1.94 12.27 -9.62
N ALA A 56 -2.89 11.37 -9.89
CA ALA A 56 -3.66 10.71 -8.84
C ALA A 56 -2.76 9.91 -7.89
N PHE A 57 -1.75 9.26 -8.45
CA PHE A 57 -0.74 8.55 -7.67
C PHE A 57 -0.03 9.47 -6.67
N LEU A 58 0.48 10.62 -7.14
CA LEU A 58 1.21 11.58 -6.30
C LEU A 58 0.30 12.17 -5.23
N MET A 59 -0.97 12.39 -5.56
CA MET A 59 -1.96 12.87 -4.62
C MET A 59 -2.26 11.83 -3.52
N ASP A 60 -2.52 10.57 -3.90
CA ASP A 60 -2.74 9.48 -2.94
C ASP A 60 -1.52 9.29 -2.02
N ALA A 61 -0.32 9.31 -2.58
CA ALA A 61 0.92 9.23 -1.80
C ALA A 61 1.08 10.42 -0.85
N GLY A 62 0.82 11.65 -1.32
CA GLY A 62 0.89 12.87 -0.50
C GLY A 62 -0.09 12.84 0.67
N ILE A 63 -1.36 12.51 0.41
CA ILE A 63 -2.40 12.41 1.45
C ILE A 63 -2.05 11.28 2.43
N ALA A 64 -1.58 10.13 1.94
CA ALA A 64 -1.18 9.01 2.80
C ALA A 64 -0.01 9.39 3.72
N ILE A 65 0.98 10.15 3.23
CA ILE A 65 2.09 10.65 4.06
C ILE A 65 1.56 11.56 5.17
N VAL A 66 0.68 12.52 4.83
CA VAL A 66 0.06 13.41 5.83
C VAL A 66 -0.75 12.62 6.86
N ALA A 67 -1.53 11.64 6.43
CA ALA A 67 -2.29 10.77 7.32
C ALA A 67 -1.39 9.93 8.23
N CYS A 68 -0.28 9.39 7.71
CA CYS A 68 0.71 8.68 8.51
C CYS A 68 1.34 9.57 9.60
N LEU A 69 1.65 10.84 9.25
CA LEU A 69 2.14 11.82 10.22
C LEU A 69 1.10 12.11 11.32
N ALA A 70 -0.19 12.20 10.98
CA ALA A 70 -1.25 12.39 11.96
C ALA A 70 -1.42 11.17 12.88
N ILE A 71 -1.45 9.95 12.31
CA ILE A 71 -1.49 8.68 13.06
C ILE A 71 -0.32 8.62 14.04
N LYS A 72 0.88 9.01 13.60
CA LYS A 72 2.07 9.05 14.46
C LYS A 72 1.89 9.95 15.68
N GLU A 73 1.34 11.16 15.53
CA GLU A 73 1.10 12.05 16.68
C GLU A 73 0.11 11.46 17.68
N ILE A 74 -0.91 10.75 17.18
CA ILE A 74 -1.93 10.08 18.03
C ILE A 74 -1.30 8.93 18.83
N PHE A 75 -0.52 8.06 18.16
CA PHE A 75 0.05 6.85 18.78
C PHE A 75 1.42 7.07 19.42
N LYS A 76 1.97 8.29 19.37
CA LYS A 76 3.28 8.67 19.92
C LYS A 76 4.43 7.77 19.44
N LEU A 77 4.35 7.28 18.19
CA LEU A 77 5.38 6.45 17.56
C LEU A 77 6.58 7.33 17.16
N HIS A 78 7.49 7.58 18.09
CA HIS A 78 8.60 8.51 17.89
C HIS A 78 9.84 7.88 17.25
N ASP A 79 10.02 6.57 17.38
CA ASP A 79 11.23 5.90 16.90
C ASP A 79 11.29 5.91 15.36
N ALA A 80 12.49 6.16 14.84
CA ALA A 80 12.73 6.28 13.41
C ALA A 80 12.41 4.98 12.65
N GLU A 81 12.56 3.83 13.31
CA GLU A 81 12.35 2.49 12.73
C GLU A 81 10.88 2.25 12.39
N PHE A 82 9.94 2.63 13.26
CA PHE A 82 8.50 2.52 12.97
C PHE A 82 8.07 3.46 11.85
N LYS A 83 8.67 4.66 11.77
CA LYS A 83 8.41 5.61 10.67
C LYS A 83 8.89 5.05 9.34
N ALA A 84 10.09 4.48 9.33
CA ALA A 84 10.63 3.83 8.13
C ALA A 84 9.75 2.66 7.70
N ALA A 85 9.34 1.79 8.63
CA ALA A 85 8.45 0.66 8.34
C ALA A 85 7.10 1.11 7.77
N GLN A 86 6.48 2.14 8.35
CA GLN A 86 5.24 2.71 7.84
C GLN A 86 5.41 3.33 6.45
N GLY A 87 6.49 4.09 6.23
CA GLY A 87 6.83 4.65 4.92
C GLY A 87 7.05 3.58 3.85
N VAL A 88 7.71 2.47 4.20
CA VAL A 88 7.84 1.29 3.32
C VAL A 88 6.46 0.70 3.01
N GLY A 89 5.58 0.58 4.00
CA GLY A 89 4.20 0.13 3.79
C GLY A 89 3.41 1.01 2.82
N VAL A 90 3.51 2.34 2.97
CA VAL A 90 2.93 3.31 2.04
C VAL A 90 3.49 3.06 0.63
N PHE A 91 4.81 3.04 0.49
CA PHE A 91 5.48 2.87 -0.81
C PHE A 91 5.09 1.56 -1.51
N LEU A 92 5.12 0.44 -0.78
CA LEU A 92 4.74 -0.87 -1.32
C LEU A 92 3.30 -0.88 -1.82
N MET A 93 2.36 -0.38 -1.00
CA MET A 93 0.95 -0.38 -1.39
C MET A 93 0.71 0.52 -2.61
N VAL A 94 1.31 1.70 -2.61
CA VAL A 94 1.24 2.66 -3.70
C VAL A 94 1.72 2.06 -5.03
N MET A 95 2.82 1.30 -5.02
CA MET A 95 3.38 0.70 -6.24
C MET A 95 2.72 -0.61 -6.67
N MET A 96 2.01 -1.28 -5.77
CA MET A 96 1.49 -2.64 -6.00
C MET A 96 -0.04 -2.72 -5.96
N MET A 97 -0.75 -1.63 -5.66
CA MET A 97 -2.21 -1.59 -5.54
C MET A 97 -2.93 -2.17 -6.76
N HIS A 98 -2.42 -1.91 -7.97
CA HIS A 98 -3.01 -2.44 -9.21
C HIS A 98 -3.02 -3.97 -9.26
N ASN A 99 -2.04 -4.63 -8.61
CA ASN A 99 -2.02 -6.10 -8.53
C ASN A 99 -3.23 -6.66 -7.78
N LEU A 100 -3.84 -5.90 -6.87
CA LEU A 100 -5.05 -6.35 -6.17
C LEU A 100 -6.24 -6.54 -7.12
N ALA A 101 -6.30 -5.78 -8.22
CA ALA A 101 -7.31 -5.98 -9.25
C ALA A 101 -7.18 -7.36 -9.94
N PHE A 102 -5.97 -7.94 -9.96
CA PHE A 102 -5.73 -9.27 -10.51
C PHE A 102 -5.84 -10.37 -9.44
N TRP A 103 -5.30 -10.16 -8.25
CA TRP A 103 -5.25 -11.18 -7.21
C TRP A 103 -6.58 -11.36 -6.48
N ALA A 104 -7.35 -10.29 -6.31
CA ALA A 104 -8.61 -10.30 -5.57
C ALA A 104 -9.71 -9.47 -6.27
N PRO A 105 -10.02 -9.75 -7.56
CA PRO A 105 -10.93 -8.94 -8.37
C PRO A 105 -12.30 -8.77 -7.71
N ARG A 106 -12.85 -9.81 -7.06
CA ARG A 106 -14.16 -9.73 -6.39
C ARG A 106 -14.16 -8.75 -5.21
N MET A 107 -13.11 -8.77 -4.39
CA MET A 107 -12.99 -7.84 -3.26
C MET A 107 -12.83 -6.41 -3.75
N MET A 108 -12.02 -6.22 -4.80
CA MET A 108 -11.79 -4.90 -5.38
C MET A 108 -13.02 -4.36 -6.10
N SER A 109 -13.81 -5.21 -6.76
CA SER A 109 -15.08 -4.80 -7.36
C SER A 109 -16.10 -4.37 -6.31
N ALA A 110 -16.10 -4.99 -5.14
CA ALA A 110 -16.95 -4.59 -4.03
C ALA A 110 -16.46 -3.30 -3.35
N ALA A 111 -15.14 -3.08 -3.32
CA ALA A 111 -14.54 -1.91 -2.68
C ALA A 111 -14.51 -0.67 -3.58
N PHE A 112 -14.41 -0.82 -4.90
CA PHE A 112 -14.34 0.28 -5.87
C PHE A 112 -15.49 0.17 -6.85
N SER A 113 -15.32 -0.60 -7.92
CA SER A 113 -16.40 -1.04 -8.81
C SER A 113 -15.89 -2.10 -9.80
N PRO A 114 -16.78 -2.87 -10.45
CA PRO A 114 -16.41 -3.71 -11.59
C PRO A 114 -15.67 -2.96 -12.69
N ALA A 115 -16.10 -1.73 -13.00
CA ALA A 115 -15.50 -0.89 -14.03
C ALA A 115 -14.07 -0.48 -13.66
N TRP A 116 -13.83 -0.11 -12.40
CA TRP A 116 -12.49 0.21 -11.91
C TRP A 116 -11.55 -1.00 -12.01
N VAL A 117 -12.00 -2.19 -11.58
CA VAL A 117 -11.20 -3.42 -11.67
C VAL A 117 -10.85 -3.72 -13.13
N PHE A 118 -11.83 -3.62 -14.02
CA PHE A 118 -11.62 -3.82 -15.44
C PHE A 118 -10.58 -2.84 -16.00
N GLN A 119 -10.71 -1.56 -15.68
CA GLN A 119 -9.76 -0.54 -16.11
C GLN A 119 -8.33 -0.84 -15.61
N GLN A 120 -8.17 -1.20 -14.34
CA GLN A 120 -6.84 -1.57 -13.83
C GLN A 120 -6.26 -2.80 -14.53
N GLN A 121 -7.09 -3.78 -14.90
CA GLN A 121 -6.64 -4.96 -15.62
C GLN A 121 -6.24 -4.67 -17.08
N GLN A 122 -6.81 -3.63 -17.70
CA GLN A 122 -6.47 -3.19 -19.05
C GLN A 122 -5.23 -2.28 -19.06
N ASP A 123 -5.12 -1.37 -18.09
CA ASP A 123 -4.12 -0.31 -18.09
C ASP A 123 -2.80 -0.73 -17.44
N THR A 124 -2.76 -1.89 -16.76
CA THR A 124 -1.62 -2.29 -15.93
C THR A 124 -1.21 -3.74 -16.17
N VAL A 125 0.03 -4.07 -15.79
CA VAL A 125 0.60 -5.42 -15.96
C VAL A 125 0.45 -6.22 -14.66
N PRO A 126 -0.05 -7.46 -14.67
CA PRO A 126 -0.14 -8.27 -13.46
C PRO A 126 1.24 -8.63 -12.89
N ASN A 127 1.32 -8.83 -11.58
CA ASN A 127 2.56 -9.17 -10.85
C ASN A 127 3.71 -8.20 -11.15
N SER A 128 3.41 -6.91 -11.22
CA SER A 128 4.42 -5.89 -11.52
C SER A 128 4.49 -4.83 -10.44
N ILE A 129 5.63 -4.14 -10.36
CA ILE A 129 5.79 -2.95 -9.54
C ILE A 129 5.71 -1.75 -10.46
N TRP A 130 4.85 -0.79 -10.13
CA TRP A 130 4.84 0.50 -10.82
C TRP A 130 5.92 1.41 -10.26
N ILE A 131 6.87 1.82 -11.10
CA ILE A 131 7.92 2.78 -10.78
C ILE A 131 7.78 3.98 -11.71
N MET A 132 7.20 5.07 -11.20
CA MET A 132 6.99 6.37 -11.88
C MET A 132 6.20 6.33 -13.19
N VAL A 133 6.75 5.74 -14.24
CA VAL A 133 6.12 5.66 -15.58
C VAL A 133 6.24 4.28 -16.19
N GLN A 134 6.87 3.33 -15.50
CA GLN A 134 7.12 1.98 -16.01
C GLN A 134 6.59 0.92 -15.04
N TYR A 135 6.07 -0.16 -15.61
CA TYR A 135 5.80 -1.40 -14.89
C TYR A 135 7.00 -2.33 -15.01
N VAL A 136 7.54 -2.76 -13.88
CA VAL A 136 8.59 -3.78 -13.82
C VAL A 136 7.95 -5.09 -13.38
N GLU A 137 7.88 -6.06 -14.28
CA GLU A 137 7.36 -7.40 -14.01
C GLU A 137 8.20 -8.11 -12.94
N ILE A 138 7.53 -8.71 -11.96
CA ILE A 138 8.16 -9.53 -10.91
C ILE A 138 7.94 -11.00 -11.27
N GLY A 139 9.04 -11.70 -11.56
CA GLY A 139 9.03 -13.13 -11.80
C GLY A 139 9.04 -13.53 -13.29
N PRO A 140 8.94 -14.83 -13.58
CA PRO A 140 8.96 -15.31 -14.97
C PRO A 140 7.74 -14.80 -15.71
N LYS A 141 7.95 -14.28 -16.94
CA LYS A 141 6.87 -13.88 -17.85
C LYS A 141 5.90 -15.04 -18.03
N LYS A 142 4.78 -15.00 -17.32
CA LYS A 142 3.71 -15.97 -17.57
C LYS A 142 3.03 -15.52 -18.86
N PRO A 143 2.86 -16.40 -19.86
CA PRO A 143 2.06 -16.06 -21.02
C PRO A 143 0.69 -15.65 -20.51
N VAL A 144 0.24 -14.45 -20.92
CA VAL A 144 -1.08 -13.94 -20.57
C VAL A 144 -2.10 -14.96 -21.08
N THR A 145 -2.72 -15.70 -20.18
CA THR A 145 -3.77 -16.64 -20.57
C THR A 145 -5.00 -15.84 -20.99
N PRO A 146 -5.80 -16.31 -21.96
CA PRO A 146 -7.03 -15.63 -22.36
C PRO A 146 -7.96 -15.29 -21.18
N GLU A 147 -7.95 -16.12 -20.14
CA GLU A 147 -8.66 -15.90 -18.86
C GLU A 147 -8.23 -14.68 -18.05
N GLN A 148 -7.00 -14.18 -18.27
CA GLN A 148 -6.50 -12.94 -17.66
C GLN A 148 -6.84 -11.70 -18.49
N THR A 149 -7.14 -11.89 -19.78
CA THR A 149 -7.63 -10.82 -20.68
C THR A 149 -9.15 -10.70 -20.69
N VAL A 150 -9.87 -11.76 -20.29
CA VAL A 150 -11.32 -11.71 -20.17
C VAL A 150 -11.67 -11.07 -18.82
N PRO A 151 -12.50 -10.02 -18.78
CA PRO A 151 -13.01 -9.48 -17.52
C PRO A 151 -13.60 -10.60 -16.66
N GLN A 152 -12.97 -10.88 -15.52
CA GLN A 152 -13.43 -11.88 -14.55
C GLN A 152 -14.77 -11.48 -13.91
N VAL A 153 -15.21 -10.24 -14.14
CA VAL A 153 -16.51 -9.73 -13.69
C VAL A 153 -17.48 -9.79 -14.85
N VAL A 154 -18.33 -10.82 -14.87
CA VAL A 154 -19.49 -10.89 -15.76
C VAL A 154 -20.48 -9.84 -15.29
N TYR A 155 -20.72 -8.80 -16.09
CA TYR A 155 -21.82 -7.86 -15.84
C TYR A 155 -23.12 -8.67 -15.87
N ARG A 156 -23.76 -8.80 -14.71
CA ARG A 156 -25.12 -9.36 -14.63
C ARG A 156 -26.05 -8.18 -14.89
N ASN A 157 -26.50 -8.07 -16.13
CA ASN A 157 -27.53 -7.11 -16.54
C ASN A 157 -28.85 -7.38 -15.81
#